data_AF-A0A8J2ELG6-F1
#
_entry.id   AF-A0A8J2ELG6-F1
#
_cell.length_a   1.000
_cell.length_b   1.000
_cell.length_c   1.000
_cell.angle_alpha   90.00
_cell.angle_beta   90.00
_cell.angle_gamma   90.00
#
_symmetry.space_group_name_H-M   'P 1'
#
loop_
_entity.id
_entity.type
_entity.pdbx_description
1 polymer ?
#
loop_
_entity_poly.entity_id
_entity_poly.type
_entity_poly.pdbx_seq_one_letter_code
_entity_poly.pdbx_strand_id
1 'polypeptide(L)'
;IEVPGVVVIGDQSAGKSSVLEAISGINFPRGENTCTRRPAILRMETRCGNAPGEASDLHNAVRIPLTEIGGEIQRLTRDKAGPGSSIIADPIHIKVVQDSGPTLTLIDLPGITHVHESQSDIHDVIVGLLRTYIANEQMVILAVVPAVSDFGNCEALKLAKEVDAEGERTVGVVSKIDQIQKDSD
;
A
#
# COMPACT_ATOMS: atom_id res chain seq x y z
N ILE A 1 7.76 5.96 12.26
CA ILE A 1 6.50 5.23 12.51
C ILE A 1 6.83 4.16 13.53
N GLU A 2 6.27 4.22 14.74
CA GLU A 2 6.64 3.32 15.86
C GLU A 2 5.68 2.13 16.02
N VAL A 3 4.67 1.98 15.17
CA VAL A 3 3.70 0.89 15.27
C VAL A 3 4.11 -0.24 14.31
N PRO A 4 4.25 -1.50 14.78
CA PRO A 4 4.48 -2.64 13.91
C PRO A 4 3.30 -2.78 12.93
N GLY A 5 3.62 -3.09 11.67
CA GLY A 5 2.64 -3.12 10.59
C GLY A 5 3.17 -3.86 9.37
N VAL A 6 2.33 -3.92 8.35
CA VAL A 6 2.66 -4.54 7.07
C VAL A 6 2.76 -3.44 6.02
N VAL A 7 3.92 -3.31 5.40
CA VAL A 7 4.16 -2.40 4.28
C VAL A 7 4.04 -3.17 2.98
N VAL A 8 3.17 -2.70 2.08
CA VAL A 8 2.95 -3.35 0.78
C VAL A 8 3.78 -2.66 -0.29
N ILE A 9 4.65 -3.43 -0.93
CA ILE A 9 5.54 -2.95 -1.99
C ILE A 9 5.34 -3.80 -3.26
N GLY A 10 5.72 -3.23 -4.41
CA GLY A 10 5.53 -3.87 -5.70
C GLY A 10 5.53 -2.85 -6.82
N ASP A 11 5.87 -3.31 -8.02
CA ASP A 11 5.91 -2.46 -9.22
C ASP A 11 4.52 -1.87 -9.53
N GLN A 12 4.49 -0.84 -10.37
CA GLN A 12 3.24 -0.24 -10.82
C GLN A 12 2.33 -1.33 -11.40
N SER A 13 1.04 -1.28 -11.05
CA SER A 13 0.06 -2.29 -11.48
C SER A 13 0.34 -3.72 -11.03
N ALA A 14 1.24 -3.95 -10.06
CA ALA A 14 1.51 -5.28 -9.52
C ALA A 14 0.32 -5.94 -8.77
N GLY A 15 -0.76 -5.20 -8.51
CA GLY A 15 -1.92 -5.71 -7.77
C GLY A 15 -1.91 -5.42 -6.27
N LYS A 16 -1.04 -4.50 -5.80
CA LYS A 16 -0.96 -4.06 -4.39
C LYS A 16 -2.31 -3.68 -3.80
N SER A 17 -3.04 -2.76 -4.46
CA SER A 17 -4.35 -2.31 -4.01
C SER A 17 -5.36 -3.45 -3.95
N SER A 18 -5.33 -4.40 -4.90
CA SER A 18 -6.20 -5.57 -4.86
C SER A 18 -5.89 -6.51 -3.70
N VAL A 19 -4.62 -6.68 -3.34
CA VAL A 19 -4.22 -7.46 -2.14
C VAL A 19 -4.70 -6.76 -0.87
N LEU A 20 -4.53 -5.44 -0.78
CA LEU A 20 -5.01 -4.64 0.35
C LEU A 20 -6.54 -4.66 0.49
N GLU A 21 -7.27 -4.57 -0.62
CA GLU A 21 -8.72 -4.70 -0.65
C GLU A 21 -9.15 -6.08 -0.14
N ALA A 22 -8.47 -7.15 -0.55
CA ALA A 22 -8.78 -8.51 -0.08
C ALA A 22 -8.54 -8.69 1.43
N ILE A 23 -7.54 -8.01 2.00
CA ILE A 23 -7.25 -8.08 3.44
C ILE A 23 -8.20 -7.19 4.25
N SER A 24 -8.50 -6.00 3.74
CA SER A 24 -9.22 -4.96 4.51
C SER A 24 -10.72 -4.88 4.25
N GLY A 25 -11.20 -5.41 3.13
CA GLY A 25 -12.58 -5.23 2.66
C GLY A 25 -12.92 -3.80 2.21
N ILE A 26 -11.93 -2.91 2.12
CA ILE A 26 -12.10 -1.52 1.67
C ILE A 26 -11.73 -1.44 0.22
N ASN A 27 -12.52 -0.74 -0.59
CA ASN A 27 -12.18 -0.45 -1.99
C ASN A 27 -11.09 0.62 -2.06
N PHE A 28 -9.89 0.24 -2.47
CA PHE A 28 -8.81 1.17 -2.78
C PHE A 28 -8.99 1.72 -4.21
N PRO A 29 -8.49 2.94 -4.49
CA PRO A 29 -8.59 3.50 -5.83
C PRO A 29 -7.80 2.71 -6.87
N ARG A 30 -8.42 2.47 -8.04
CA ARG A 30 -7.84 1.75 -9.19
C ARG A 30 -7.93 2.61 -10.45
N GLY A 31 -6.91 2.55 -11.34
CA GLY A 31 -6.98 3.13 -12.68
C GLY A 31 -5.63 3.59 -13.28
N GLU A 32 -5.58 3.70 -14.61
CA GLU A 32 -4.47 4.31 -15.34
C GLU A 32 -4.41 5.80 -14.98
N ASN A 33 -3.23 6.28 -14.60
CA ASN A 33 -3.00 7.60 -13.95
C ASN A 33 -3.50 7.75 -12.51
N THR A 34 -4.15 6.75 -11.91
CA THR A 34 -4.65 6.81 -10.51
C THR A 34 -3.76 6.09 -9.50
N CYS A 35 -2.60 5.59 -9.93
CA CYS A 35 -1.64 4.87 -9.08
C CYS A 35 -1.34 5.68 -7.82
N THR A 36 -1.41 5.02 -6.66
CA THR A 36 -1.21 5.60 -5.31
C THR A 36 -0.11 6.66 -5.33
N ARG A 37 -0.46 7.95 -5.36
CA ARG A 37 0.50 9.08 -5.39
C ARG A 37 0.85 9.60 -4.00
N ARG A 38 0.16 9.06 -3.00
CA ARG A 38 0.22 9.45 -1.61
C ARG A 38 0.07 8.18 -0.77
N PRO A 39 0.97 7.88 0.18
CA PRO A 39 0.84 6.72 1.04
C PRO A 39 -0.52 6.66 1.73
N ALA A 40 -1.08 5.47 1.86
CA ALA A 40 -2.28 5.25 2.66
C ALA A 40 -1.92 4.35 3.84
N ILE A 41 -2.07 4.88 5.06
CA ILE A 41 -1.86 4.13 6.29
C ILE A 41 -3.24 3.73 6.81
N LEU A 42 -3.59 2.48 6.60
CA LEU A 42 -4.83 1.88 7.05
C LEU A 42 -4.61 1.16 8.38
N ARG A 43 -5.22 1.65 9.44
CA ARG A 43 -5.25 1.01 10.75
C ARG A 43 -6.60 0.36 10.97
N MET A 44 -6.62 -0.96 11.07
CA MET A 44 -7.80 -1.75 11.40
C MET A 44 -7.77 -2.09 12.88
N GLU A 45 -8.86 -1.83 13.58
CA GLU A 45 -9.04 -2.13 15.00
C GLU A 45 -10.30 -2.95 15.21
N THR A 46 -10.17 -4.05 15.95
CA THR A 46 -11.30 -4.90 16.30
C THR A 46 -11.83 -4.50 17.66
N ARG A 47 -13.14 -4.28 17.78
CA ARG A 47 -13.79 -3.98 19.07
C ARG A 47 -13.78 -5.24 19.94
N CYS A 48 -12.90 -5.27 20.94
CA CYS A 48 -12.95 -6.28 21.99
C CYS A 48 -13.83 -5.81 23.16
N GLY A 49 -15.12 -6.16 23.14
CA GLY A 49 -16.04 -6.00 24.28
C GLY A 49 -16.43 -4.56 24.62
N ASN A 50 -17.51 -4.41 25.40
CA ASN A 50 -18.13 -3.14 25.80
C ASN A 50 -17.25 -2.25 26.70
N ALA A 51 -16.10 -1.78 26.21
CA ALA A 51 -15.41 -0.65 26.81
C ALA A 51 -16.02 0.65 26.24
N PRO A 52 -16.75 1.43 27.05
CA PRO A 52 -17.29 2.70 26.59
C PRO A 52 -16.13 3.70 26.39
N GLY A 53 -15.79 3.92 25.13
CA GLY A 53 -15.14 5.13 24.65
C GLY A 53 -13.63 5.22 24.88
N GLU A 54 -12.88 5.14 23.78
CA GLU A 54 -11.78 6.08 23.50
C GLU A 54 -11.95 6.57 22.05
N ALA A 55 -12.93 7.46 21.87
CA ALA A 55 -13.09 8.28 20.67
C ALA A 55 -12.27 9.58 20.78
N SER A 56 -11.14 9.54 21.49
CA SER A 56 -10.34 10.71 21.88
C SER A 56 -9.35 11.16 20.79
N ASP A 57 -8.91 10.25 19.91
CA ASP A 57 -7.84 10.57 18.94
C ASP A 57 -8.34 11.09 17.58
N LEU A 58 -9.66 11.20 17.38
CA LEU A 58 -10.25 11.62 16.11
C LEU A 58 -10.59 13.12 16.09
N HIS A 59 -9.68 13.99 16.52
CA HIS A 59 -9.95 15.44 16.61
C HIS A 59 -10.19 16.14 15.25
N ASN A 60 -10.07 15.45 14.11
CA ASN A 60 -10.35 15.95 12.76
C ASN A 60 -10.85 14.87 11.77
N ALA A 61 -11.35 13.74 12.26
CA ALA A 61 -11.66 12.62 11.38
C ALA A 61 -13.10 12.65 10.87
N VAL A 62 -13.25 12.53 9.54
CA VAL A 62 -14.54 12.38 8.89
C VAL A 62 -14.95 10.92 8.91
N ARG A 63 -16.17 10.64 9.40
CA ARG A 63 -16.76 9.29 9.34
C ARG A 63 -17.51 9.14 8.03
N ILE A 64 -17.12 8.16 7.22
CA ILE A 64 -17.77 7.84 5.95
C ILE A 64 -18.02 6.32 5.87
N PRO A 65 -18.99 5.86 5.05
CA PRO A 65 -19.15 4.45 4.74
C PRO A 65 -17.88 3.84 4.13
N LEU A 66 -17.59 2.57 4.44
CA LEU A 66 -16.42 1.83 3.88
C LEU A 66 -16.40 1.87 2.34
N THR A 67 -17.57 1.88 1.71
CA THR A 67 -17.74 1.96 0.26
C THR A 67 -17.28 3.27 -0.35
N GLU A 68 -17.23 4.35 0.43
CA GLU A 68 -16.87 5.69 -0.01
C GLU A 68 -15.38 6.02 0.21
N ILE A 69 -14.67 5.20 0.98
CA ILE A 69 -13.25 5.44 1.32
C ILE A 69 -12.39 5.58 0.07
N GLY A 70 -12.58 4.73 -0.95
CA GLY A 70 -11.83 4.82 -2.20
C GLY A 70 -11.99 6.17 -2.90
N GLY A 71 -13.21 6.71 -2.92
CA GLY A 71 -13.50 8.04 -3.48
C GLY A 71 -12.86 9.16 -2.66
N GLU A 72 -12.89 9.05 -1.33
CA GLU A 72 -12.30 10.05 -0.44
C GLU A 72 -10.77 10.06 -0.51
N ILE A 73 -10.13 8.89 -0.64
CA ILE A 73 -8.68 8.80 -0.89
C ILE A 73 -8.33 9.57 -2.18
N GLN A 74 -9.09 9.38 -3.26
CA GLN A 74 -8.85 10.10 -4.51
C GLN A 74 -9.05 11.61 -4.36
N ARG A 75 -10.10 12.02 -3.64
CA ARG A 75 -10.40 13.44 -3.39
C ARG A 75 -9.28 14.11 -2.60
N LEU A 76 -8.89 13.52 -1.45
CA LEU A 76 -7.80 14.02 -0.60
C LEU A 76 -6.44 14.01 -1.30
N THR A 77 -6.21 13.04 -2.18
CA THR A 77 -4.99 12.99 -3.01
C THR A 77 -5.00 14.13 -4.02
N ARG A 78 -6.12 14.36 -4.73
CA ARG A 78 -6.26 15.44 -5.72
C ARG A 78 -6.13 16.83 -5.09
N ASP A 79 -6.78 17.06 -3.96
CA ASP A 79 -6.76 18.36 -3.27
C ASP A 79 -5.33 18.76 -2.88
N LYS A 80 -4.48 17.80 -2.51
CA LYS A 80 -3.11 18.05 -2.07
C LYS A 80 -2.07 17.96 -3.18
N ALA A 81 -2.26 17.07 -4.16
CA ALA A 81 -1.31 16.86 -5.28
C ALA A 81 -1.52 17.84 -6.43
N GLY A 82 -2.72 18.41 -6.52
CA GLY A 82 -3.15 19.13 -7.71
C GLY A 82 -3.30 18.20 -8.93
N PRO A 83 -3.45 18.75 -10.14
CA PRO A 83 -3.62 17.98 -11.36
C PRO A 83 -2.31 17.31 -11.86
N GLY A 84 -1.17 17.63 -11.25
CA GLY A 84 0.15 17.13 -11.67
C GLY A 84 0.46 15.70 -11.20
N SER A 85 1.55 15.12 -11.72
CA SER A 85 2.02 13.75 -11.41
C SER A 85 2.91 13.66 -10.16
N SER A 86 2.88 14.67 -9.29
CA SER A 86 3.77 14.73 -8.12
C SER A 86 3.39 13.69 -7.05
N ILE A 87 4.41 13.06 -6.47
CA ILE A 87 4.28 12.15 -5.32
C ILE A 87 4.30 12.97 -4.04
N ILE A 88 3.37 12.69 -3.14
CA ILE A 88 3.25 13.33 -1.83
C ILE A 88 3.69 12.35 -0.76
N ALA A 89 4.72 12.69 0.01
CA ALA A 89 5.19 11.87 1.12
C ALA A 89 4.24 11.87 2.34
N ASP A 90 3.45 12.93 2.52
CA ASP A 90 2.47 13.05 3.61
C ASP A 90 1.36 11.98 3.47
N PRO A 91 1.19 11.04 4.42
CA PRO A 91 0.25 9.93 4.29
C PRO A 91 -1.22 10.35 4.52
N ILE A 92 -2.15 9.56 3.96
CA ILE A 92 -3.56 9.55 4.38
C ILE A 92 -3.71 8.50 5.48
N HIS A 93 -4.17 8.93 6.65
CA HIS A 93 -4.47 8.02 7.76
C HIS A 93 -5.94 7.60 7.71
N ILE A 94 -6.19 6.30 7.65
CA ILE A 94 -7.52 5.70 7.61
C ILE A 94 -7.64 4.80 8.83
N LYS A 95 -8.65 5.04 9.67
CA LYS A 95 -8.96 4.17 10.80
C LYS A 95 -10.26 3.43 10.51
N VAL A 96 -10.20 2.11 10.47
CA VAL A 96 -11.37 1.24 10.37
C VAL A 96 -11.57 0.53 11.69
N VAL A 97 -12.77 0.65 12.25
CA VAL A 97 -13.18 -0.04 13.47
C VAL A 97 -14.21 -1.09 13.08
N GLN A 98 -13.92 -2.35 13.37
CA GLN A 98 -14.72 -3.51 12.99
C GLN A 98 -15.07 -4.35 14.22
N ASP A 99 -16.15 -5.13 14.12
CA ASP A 99 -16.61 -5.98 15.23
C ASP A 99 -15.92 -7.37 15.24
N SER A 100 -15.24 -7.74 14.15
CA SER A 100 -14.45 -8.97 14.04
C SER A 100 -13.29 -8.78 13.05
N GLY A 101 -12.27 -9.65 13.13
CA GLY A 101 -11.08 -9.58 12.28
C GLY A 101 -9.80 -9.24 13.05
N PRO A 102 -8.64 -9.17 12.38
CA PRO A 102 -7.38 -8.82 13.02
C PRO A 102 -7.27 -7.31 13.28
N THR A 103 -6.61 -6.95 14.37
CA THR A 103 -6.09 -5.59 14.56
C THR A 103 -4.74 -5.51 13.85
N LEU A 104 -4.65 -4.70 12.80
CA LEU A 104 -3.49 -4.65 11.90
C LEU A 104 -3.35 -3.25 11.29
N THR A 105 -2.10 -2.83 11.10
CA THR A 105 -1.77 -1.64 10.29
C THR A 105 -1.23 -2.08 8.94
N LEU A 106 -1.89 -1.65 7.87
CA LEU A 106 -1.52 -1.87 6.48
C LEU A 106 -1.08 -0.54 5.88
N ILE A 107 0.05 -0.55 5.16
CA ILE A 107 0.58 0.65 4.51
C ILE A 107 0.64 0.40 3.00
N ASP A 108 -0.19 1.13 2.25
CA ASP A 108 -0.10 1.19 0.79
C ASP A 108 0.91 2.27 0.39
N LEU A 109 1.88 1.88 -0.43
CA LEU A 109 2.87 2.80 -0.97
C LEU A 109 2.72 2.92 -2.49
N PRO A 110 3.13 4.07 -3.07
CA PRO A 110 3.23 4.23 -4.50
C PRO A 110 3.97 3.06 -5.16
N GLY A 111 3.44 2.60 -6.30
CA GLY A 111 4.10 1.57 -7.08
C GLY A 111 5.34 2.10 -7.78
N ILE A 112 6.37 1.27 -7.87
CA ILE A 112 7.60 1.62 -8.59
C ILE A 112 7.30 1.68 -10.09
N THR A 113 7.56 2.83 -10.70
CA THR A 113 7.31 3.06 -12.13
C THR A 113 8.61 2.83 -12.92
N HIS A 114 8.58 2.01 -13.97
CA HIS A 114 9.74 1.89 -14.86
C HIS A 114 9.96 3.21 -15.61
N VAL A 115 11.18 3.74 -15.51
CA VAL A 115 11.55 5.08 -15.98
C VAL A 115 11.45 5.16 -17.50
N HIS A 116 10.60 6.05 -18.02
CA HIS A 116 10.88 6.75 -19.27
C HIS A 116 11.76 7.96 -18.93
N GLU A 117 12.76 8.30 -19.75
CA GLU A 117 13.86 9.25 -19.47
C GLU A 117 13.47 10.63 -18.91
N SER A 118 12.19 11.00 -18.93
CA SER A 118 11.62 12.23 -18.39
C SER A 118 11.10 12.14 -16.94
N GLN A 119 11.23 11.00 -16.25
CA GLN A 119 10.64 10.76 -14.92
C GLN A 119 11.62 10.23 -13.84
N SER A 120 12.94 10.35 -14.04
CA SER A 120 13.96 9.89 -13.06
C SER A 120 13.71 10.43 -11.66
N ASP A 121 13.36 11.71 -11.56
CA ASP A 121 13.18 12.38 -10.27
C ASP A 121 12.00 11.81 -9.47
N ILE A 122 10.95 11.34 -10.16
CA ILE A 122 9.77 10.76 -9.52
C ILE A 122 10.11 9.36 -9.00
N HIS A 123 10.88 8.58 -9.76
CA HIS A 123 11.33 7.26 -9.36
C HIS A 123 12.19 7.32 -8.09
N ASP A 124 13.18 8.21 -8.03
CA ASP A 124 14.03 8.39 -6.85
C ASP A 124 13.22 8.79 -5.61
N VAL A 125 12.19 9.65 -5.78
CA VAL A 125 11.28 10.03 -4.69
C VAL A 125 10.46 8.83 -4.21
N ILE A 126 9.93 8.00 -5.11
CA ILE A 126 9.18 6.78 -4.74
C ILE A 126 10.09 5.80 -4.02
N VAL A 127 11.30 5.55 -4.53
CA VAL A 127 12.26 4.63 -3.91
C VAL A 127 12.70 5.14 -2.54
N GLY A 128 12.99 6.45 -2.40
CA GLY A 128 13.32 7.06 -1.12
C GLY A 128 12.19 6.95 -0.09
N LEU A 129 10.95 7.13 -0.55
CA LEU A 129 9.76 6.93 0.28
C LEU A 129 9.63 5.46 0.71
N LEU A 130 9.71 4.51 -0.22
CA LEU A 130 9.67 3.07 0.07
C LEU A 130 10.74 2.70 1.11
N ARG A 131 12.00 3.09 0.88
CA ARG A 131 13.14 2.87 1.80
C ARG A 131 12.85 3.35 3.21
N THR A 132 12.21 4.52 3.35
CA THR A 132 11.85 5.07 4.67
C THR A 132 10.92 4.15 5.45
N TYR A 133 9.98 3.47 4.78
CA TYR A 133 9.04 2.55 5.44
C TYR A 133 9.63 1.15 5.64
N ILE A 134 10.31 0.60 4.64
CA ILE A 134 10.86 -0.77 4.71
C ILE A 134 12.12 -0.87 5.59
N ALA A 135 12.82 0.23 5.86
CA ALA A 135 13.98 0.27 6.76
C ALA A 135 13.61 0.03 8.24
N ASN A 136 12.34 0.16 8.62
CA ASN A 136 11.91 -0.19 9.96
C ASN A 136 11.84 -1.72 10.12
N GLU A 137 12.72 -2.29 10.95
CA GLU A 137 12.79 -3.72 11.22
C GLU A 137 11.51 -4.30 11.87
N GLN A 138 10.68 -3.45 12.50
CA GLN A 138 9.39 -3.85 13.06
C GLN A 138 8.26 -3.96 12.02
N MET A 139 8.54 -3.62 10.76
CA MET A 139 7.59 -3.74 9.64
C MET A 139 7.80 -5.04 8.88
N VAL A 140 6.72 -5.78 8.64
CA VAL A 140 6.70 -6.89 7.69
C VAL A 140 6.54 -6.33 6.28
N ILE A 141 7.37 -6.79 5.35
CA ILE A 141 7.34 -6.38 3.95
C ILE A 141 6.48 -7.37 3.17
N LEU A 142 5.38 -6.90 2.58
CA LEU A 142 4.55 -7.68 1.67
C LEU A 142 4.91 -7.32 0.23
N ALA A 143 5.74 -8.14 -0.42
CA ALA A 143 6.23 -7.91 -1.76
C ALA A 143 5.31 -8.55 -2.80
N VAL A 144 4.52 -7.72 -3.49
CA VAL A 144 3.53 -8.17 -4.48
C VAL A 144 4.15 -8.18 -5.88
N VAL A 145 4.12 -9.35 -6.53
CA VAL A 145 4.69 -9.57 -7.86
C VAL A 145 3.64 -10.26 -8.76
N PRO A 146 3.36 -9.74 -9.98
CA PRO A 146 2.50 -10.43 -10.93
C PRO A 146 3.10 -11.77 -11.38
N ALA A 147 2.26 -12.78 -11.54
CA ALA A 147 2.69 -14.11 -11.97
C ALA A 147 3.31 -14.15 -13.38
N VAL A 148 2.91 -13.22 -14.25
CA VAL A 148 3.45 -13.08 -15.62
C VAL A 148 4.77 -12.30 -15.67
N SER A 149 5.20 -11.72 -14.55
CA SER A 149 6.43 -10.93 -14.48
C SER A 149 7.61 -11.80 -14.06
N ASP A 150 8.82 -11.46 -14.54
CA ASP A 150 10.04 -12.08 -14.05
C ASP A 150 10.38 -11.55 -12.65
N PHE A 151 10.40 -12.46 -11.66
CA PHE A 151 10.80 -12.18 -10.29
C PHE A 151 12.22 -11.59 -10.20
N GLY A 152 13.13 -11.99 -11.08
CA GLY A 152 14.52 -11.50 -11.11
C GLY A 152 14.60 -10.01 -11.48
N ASN A 153 13.62 -9.49 -12.22
CA ASN A 153 13.61 -8.10 -12.63
C ASN A 153 12.78 -7.19 -11.72
N CYS A 154 11.97 -7.76 -10.80
CA CYS A 154 11.13 -6.98 -9.90
C CYS A 154 11.96 -6.07 -8.99
N GLU A 155 11.78 -4.76 -9.12
CA GLU A 155 12.55 -3.78 -8.36
C GLU A 155 12.16 -3.79 -6.89
N ALA A 156 10.88 -4.00 -6.59
CA ALA A 156 10.41 -4.11 -5.22
C ALA A 156 11.08 -5.25 -4.43
N LEU A 157 11.32 -6.41 -5.07
CA LEU A 157 12.04 -7.51 -4.44
C LEU A 157 13.53 -7.18 -4.23
N LYS A 158 14.15 -6.44 -5.14
CA LYS A 158 15.54 -5.95 -4.97
C LYS A 158 15.63 -5.03 -3.75
N LEU A 159 14.71 -4.06 -3.64
CA LEU A 159 14.63 -3.15 -2.49
C LEU A 159 14.35 -3.89 -1.17
N ALA A 160 13.50 -4.92 -1.17
CA ALA A 160 13.28 -5.74 0.02
C ALA A 160 14.57 -6.44 0.46
N LYS A 161 15.28 -7.07 -0.48
CA LYS A 161 16.55 -7.76 -0.19
C LYS A 161 17.67 -6.83 0.29
N GLU A 162 17.65 -5.54 -0.08
CA GLU A 162 18.58 -4.55 0.45
C GLU A 162 18.45 -4.36 1.96
N VAL A 163 17.23 -4.48 2.52
CA VAL A 163 16.93 -4.23 3.94
C VAL A 163 16.57 -5.50 4.73
N ASP A 164 16.43 -6.63 4.06
CA ASP A 164 16.07 -7.94 4.60
C ASP A 164 16.64 -9.06 3.70
N ALA A 165 17.97 -9.21 3.72
CA ALA A 165 18.69 -10.13 2.85
C ALA A 165 18.32 -11.61 3.06
N GLU A 166 18.06 -11.99 4.32
CA GLU A 166 17.66 -13.35 4.70
C GLU A 166 16.15 -13.59 4.53
N GLY A 167 15.35 -12.52 4.35
CA GLY A 167 13.91 -12.61 4.14
C GLY A 167 13.10 -12.92 5.40
N GLU A 168 13.64 -12.63 6.59
CA GLU A 168 13.03 -12.96 7.89
C GLU A 168 11.68 -12.24 8.12
N ARG A 169 11.48 -11.09 7.47
CA ARG A 169 10.26 -10.28 7.58
C ARG A 169 9.66 -9.92 6.23
N THR A 170 10.06 -10.61 5.16
CA THR A 170 9.54 -10.40 3.81
C THR A 170 8.67 -11.56 3.36
N VAL A 171 7.41 -11.25 3.04
CA VAL A 171 6.44 -12.20 2.48
C VAL A 171 6.20 -11.86 1.02
N GLY A 172 6.55 -12.80 0.13
CA GLY A 172 6.26 -12.70 -1.30
C GLY A 172 4.81 -13.08 -1.61
N VAL A 173 4.11 -12.25 -2.38
CA VAL A 173 2.74 -12.50 -2.86
C VAL A 173 2.73 -12.51 -4.37
N VAL A 174 2.34 -13.64 -4.95
CA VAL A 174 2.15 -13.77 -6.40
C VAL A 174 0.72 -13.38 -6.75
N SER A 175 0.55 -12.34 -7.55
CA SER A 175 -0.76 -11.82 -8.00
C SER A 175 -1.03 -12.16 -9.46
N LYS A 176 -2.23 -11.85 -9.96
CA LYS A 176 -2.61 -12.00 -11.38
C LYS A 176 -2.34 -13.39 -11.98
N ILE A 177 -2.52 -14.43 -11.18
CA ILE A 177 -2.32 -15.82 -11.60
C ILE A 177 -3.27 -16.24 -12.75
N ASP A 178 -4.38 -15.53 -12.91
CA ASP A 178 -5.34 -15.67 -14.01
C ASP A 178 -4.76 -15.29 -15.38
N GLN A 179 -3.69 -14.49 -15.42
CA GLN A 179 -3.05 -14.03 -16.65
C GLN A 179 -1.98 -15.00 -17.20
N ILE A 180 -1.66 -16.04 -16.43
CA ILE A 180 -0.74 -17.09 -16.89
C ILE A 180 -1.41 -17.80 -18.07
N GLN A 181 -0.84 -17.67 -19.27
CA GLN A 181 -1.28 -18.46 -20.41
C GLN A 181 -1.04 -19.93 -20.10
N LYS A 182 -2.06 -20.77 -20.32
CA LYS A 182 -1.86 -22.22 -20.33
C LYS A 182 -1.00 -22.55 -21.52
N ASP A 183 0.15 -23.17 -21.29
CA ASP A 183 0.89 -23.81 -22.38
C ASP A 183 -0.07 -24.73 -23.12
N SER A 184 -0.13 -24.57 -24.45
CA SER A 184 -0.88 -25.49 -25.30
C SER A 184 -0.02 -26.74 -25.45
N ASP A 185 -0.55 -27.89 -25.05
CA ASP A 185 0.07 -29.21 -25.15
C ASP A 185 0.59 -29.54 -26.56
#